data_AF-A0A2E5NK42-F1
#
_entry.id   AF-A0A2E5NK42-F1
#
_cell.length_a   1.000
_cell.length_b   1.000
_cell.length_c   1.000
_cell.angle_alpha   90.00
_cell.angle_beta   90.00
_cell.angle_gamma   90.00
#
_symmetry.space_group_name_H-M   'P 1'
#
loop_
_entity.id
_entity.type
_entity.pdbx_description
1 polymer ?
#
loop_
_entity_poly.entity_id
_entity_poly.type
_entity_poly.pdbx_seq_one_letter_code
_entity_poly.pdbx_strand_id
1 'polypeptide(L)'
;MILLTKRLIKILPFILGLTYLNTSNSQYIGRMALPQNDFTWNWGDETLARGGHRQLSMIGSESGFRCELDARMRITSRLSRQDIRNLENQIRNNVFFVQAVANSMYYLELQRDLGYATLNCVRPQVDRDADEEARANRETRARERAARERERRRARRARQDDDN
;
A
#
# COMPACT_ATOMS: atom_id res chain seq x y z
N MET A 1 46.22 -46.87 40.73
CA MET A 1 46.45 -45.42 40.61
C MET A 1 45.91 -44.99 39.24
N ILE A 2 44.65 -44.53 39.20
CA ILE A 2 43.88 -44.33 37.96
C ILE A 2 43.94 -42.83 37.58
N LEU A 3 44.33 -42.58 36.33
CA LEU A 3 44.60 -41.28 35.73
C LEU A 3 43.37 -40.35 35.72
N LEU A 4 43.53 -39.16 36.31
CA LEU A 4 42.62 -38.02 36.17
C LEU A 4 42.71 -37.44 34.75
N THR A 5 41.71 -37.68 33.91
CA THR A 5 41.51 -36.93 32.66
C THR A 5 40.66 -35.69 32.92
N LYS A 6 41.30 -34.53 32.96
CA LYS A 6 40.67 -33.20 32.98
C LYS A 6 39.93 -32.95 31.65
N ARG A 7 38.60 -33.02 31.66
CA ARG A 7 37.78 -32.53 30.54
C ARG A 7 37.65 -31.00 30.64
N LEU A 8 38.41 -30.29 29.81
CA LEU A 8 38.20 -28.88 29.51
C LEU A 8 36.87 -28.74 28.73
N ILE A 9 35.81 -28.37 29.43
CA ILE A 9 34.54 -27.95 28.84
C ILE A 9 34.77 -26.54 28.26
N LYS A 10 34.91 -26.45 26.94
CA LYS A 10 34.93 -25.19 26.20
C LYS A 10 33.52 -24.61 26.21
N ILE A 11 33.32 -23.55 27.00
CA ILE A 11 32.13 -22.72 26.96
C ILE A 11 32.18 -21.91 25.65
N LEU A 12 31.24 -22.17 24.75
CA LEU A 12 31.08 -21.46 23.50
C LEU A 12 29.76 -20.66 23.58
N PRO A 13 29.77 -19.35 23.87
CA PRO A 13 28.58 -18.53 23.75
C PRO A 13 28.56 -17.94 22.35
N PHE A 14 27.87 -18.61 21.42
CA PHE A 14 27.62 -18.08 20.09
C PHE A 14 26.19 -18.38 19.67
N ILE A 15 25.25 -17.57 20.16
CA ILE A 15 24.00 -17.33 19.45
C ILE A 15 23.80 -15.82 19.37
N LEU A 16 24.14 -15.33 18.18
CA LEU A 16 23.81 -14.02 17.65
C LEU A 16 22.32 -13.67 17.85
N GLY A 17 22.08 -12.46 18.35
CA GLY A 17 21.32 -11.46 17.62
C GLY A 17 19.91 -11.83 17.15
N LEU A 18 18.95 -11.86 18.08
CA LEU A 18 17.55 -11.55 17.77
C LEU A 18 17.20 -10.22 18.46
N THR A 19 17.80 -9.13 17.97
CA THR A 19 17.32 -7.78 18.25
C THR A 19 16.05 -7.56 17.44
N TYR A 20 14.89 -7.80 18.06
CA TYR A 20 13.63 -7.24 17.59
C TYR A 20 13.67 -5.72 17.78
N LEU A 21 14.24 -5.02 16.81
CA LEU A 21 13.85 -3.64 16.48
C LEU A 21 12.52 -3.81 15.71
N ASN A 22 11.38 -3.27 16.13
CA ASN A 22 11.15 -1.87 16.33
C ASN A 22 10.04 -1.62 17.37
N THR A 23 10.34 -0.67 18.26
CA THR A 23 9.41 -0.03 19.18
C THR A 23 8.31 0.70 18.41
N SER A 24 7.06 0.27 18.57
CA SER A 24 5.88 0.96 18.04
C SER A 24 5.35 1.94 19.09
N ASN A 25 6.02 3.08 19.24
CA ASN A 25 5.52 4.22 20.02
C ASN A 25 5.46 5.45 19.11
N SER A 26 4.51 5.47 18.19
CA SER A 26 4.20 6.65 17.40
C SER A 26 3.32 7.58 18.24
N GLN A 27 3.93 8.56 18.90
CA GLN A 27 3.20 9.67 19.51
C GLN A 27 2.79 10.65 18.40
N TYR A 28 1.51 10.62 18.03
CA TYR A 28 0.94 11.38 16.90
C TYR A 28 0.37 12.73 17.35
N ILE A 29 1.22 13.77 17.43
CA ILE A 29 0.77 15.17 17.50
C ILE A 29 1.73 16.00 16.63
N GLY A 30 1.40 16.19 15.35
CA GLY A 30 2.21 16.96 14.39
C GLY A 30 2.23 16.33 12.99
N ARG A 31 2.63 17.12 11.97
CA ARG A 31 2.85 16.62 10.59
C ARG A 31 3.78 15.40 10.67
N MET A 32 3.28 14.23 10.29
CA MET A 32 4.07 13.01 10.36
C MET A 32 5.12 13.00 9.24
N ALA A 33 6.39 12.76 9.61
CA ALA A 33 7.42 12.51 8.62
C ALA A 33 7.25 11.08 8.09
N LEU A 34 6.82 10.95 6.82
CA LEU A 34 6.69 9.65 6.17
C LEU A 34 8.08 9.06 5.86
N PRO A 35 8.25 7.74 5.96
CA PRO A 35 9.45 7.06 5.51
C PRO A 35 9.77 7.36 4.03
N GLN A 36 11.06 7.32 3.67
CA GLN A 36 11.50 7.56 2.28
C GLN A 36 11.32 6.35 1.36
N ASN A 37 11.29 5.15 1.94
CA ASN A 37 11.13 3.87 1.25
C ASN A 37 9.76 3.28 1.54
N ASP A 38 9.44 2.16 0.90
CA ASP A 38 8.26 1.36 1.19
C ASP A 38 8.19 1.02 2.68
N PHE A 39 6.99 1.07 3.23
CA PHE A 39 6.79 0.82 4.64
C PHE A 39 5.44 0.16 4.90
N THR A 40 5.40 -0.58 6.00
CA THR A 40 4.17 -1.21 6.49
C THR A 40 3.98 -0.81 7.94
N TRP A 41 2.79 -0.31 8.28
CA TRP A 41 2.37 -0.15 9.67
C TRP A 41 1.34 -1.18 10.05
N ASN A 42 1.48 -1.69 11.27
CA ASN A 42 0.57 -2.65 11.85
C ASN A 42 0.04 -2.10 13.18
N TRP A 43 -1.22 -2.39 13.46
CA TRP A 43 -1.90 -2.07 14.72
C TRP A 43 -2.59 -3.31 15.29
N GLY A 44 -2.72 -3.36 16.61
CA GLY A 44 -3.40 -4.45 17.29
C GLY A 44 -2.66 -5.79 17.20
N ASP A 45 -3.42 -6.87 17.30
CA ASP A 45 -2.92 -8.25 17.38
C ASP A 45 -3.77 -9.15 16.48
N GLU A 46 -3.12 -9.86 15.56
CA GLU A 46 -3.76 -10.75 14.60
C GLU A 46 -4.62 -11.84 15.28
N THR A 47 -4.24 -12.25 16.50
CA THR A 47 -5.03 -13.21 17.29
C THR A 47 -6.39 -12.65 17.70
N LEU A 48 -6.50 -11.34 17.91
CA LEU A 48 -7.74 -10.65 18.29
C LEU A 48 -8.65 -10.38 17.08
N ALA A 49 -8.11 -10.50 15.87
CA ALA A 49 -8.87 -10.46 14.63
C ALA A 49 -9.43 -11.83 14.20
N ARG A 50 -8.99 -12.94 14.82
CA ARG A 50 -9.54 -14.28 14.51
C ARG A 50 -11.03 -14.33 14.83
N GLY A 51 -11.85 -14.54 13.80
CA GLY A 51 -13.32 -14.61 13.91
C GLY A 51 -14.05 -13.26 13.78
N GLY A 52 -13.34 -12.15 13.58
CA GLY A 52 -13.96 -10.88 13.23
C GLY A 52 -14.50 -10.91 11.80
N HIS A 53 -15.81 -10.72 11.62
CA HIS A 53 -16.45 -10.68 10.28
C HIS A 53 -16.56 -9.28 9.68
N ARG A 54 -16.24 -8.24 10.45
CA ARG A 54 -16.32 -6.84 10.03
C ARG A 54 -14.93 -6.38 9.62
N GLN A 55 -14.78 -6.04 8.35
CA GLN A 55 -13.54 -5.56 7.75
C GLN A 55 -13.70 -4.14 7.22
N LEU A 56 -12.62 -3.41 7.24
CA LEU A 56 -12.42 -2.08 6.67
C LEU A 56 -11.25 -2.22 5.71
N SER A 57 -11.50 -2.08 4.41
CA SER A 57 -10.43 -2.18 3.40
C SER A 57 -10.53 -1.02 2.42
N MET A 58 -9.39 -0.40 2.14
CA MET A 58 -9.34 0.74 1.23
C MET A 58 -7.95 0.95 0.66
N ILE A 59 -7.91 1.61 -0.50
CA ILE A 59 -6.69 2.01 -1.18
C ILE A 59 -6.69 3.54 -1.27
N GLY A 60 -5.56 4.14 -0.97
CA GLY A 60 -5.31 5.58 -1.09
C GLY A 60 -3.91 5.85 -1.60
N SER A 61 -3.61 7.13 -1.77
CA SER A 61 -2.27 7.58 -2.17
C SER A 61 -1.89 8.86 -1.44
N GLU A 62 -0.66 8.92 -0.95
CA GLU A 62 -0.11 10.11 -0.29
C GLU A 62 1.39 10.25 -0.59
N SER A 63 1.85 11.45 -0.93
CA SER A 63 3.27 11.76 -1.12
C SER A 63 4.03 10.81 -2.06
N GLY A 64 3.35 10.34 -3.12
CA GLY A 64 3.91 9.41 -4.12
C GLY A 64 3.85 7.93 -3.73
N PHE A 65 3.31 7.59 -2.55
CA PHE A 65 3.03 6.21 -2.17
C PHE A 65 1.62 5.82 -2.61
N ARG A 66 1.47 4.55 -3.01
CA ARG A 66 0.18 3.85 -3.10
C ARG A 66 0.04 3.00 -1.85
N CYS A 67 -0.97 3.30 -1.05
CA CYS A 67 -1.19 2.67 0.23
C CYS A 67 -2.46 1.83 0.23
N GLU A 68 -2.39 0.66 0.82
CA GLU A 68 -3.50 -0.26 1.01
C GLU A 68 -3.69 -0.53 2.51
N LEU A 69 -4.89 -0.26 3.00
CA LEU A 69 -5.31 -0.56 4.35
C LEU A 69 -6.18 -1.82 4.32
N ASP A 70 -5.83 -2.79 5.15
CA ASP A 70 -6.71 -3.88 5.57
C ASP A 70 -6.82 -3.86 7.09
N ALA A 71 -8.03 -3.68 7.61
CA ALA A 71 -8.31 -3.62 9.02
C ALA A 71 -9.50 -4.53 9.37
N ARG A 72 -9.33 -5.32 10.42
CA ARG A 72 -10.32 -6.26 10.95
C ARG A 72 -10.74 -5.85 12.34
N MET A 73 -12.04 -5.67 12.51
CA MET A 73 -12.62 -5.32 13.81
C MET A 73 -12.70 -6.56 14.69
N ARG A 74 -12.64 -6.35 16.02
CA ARG A 74 -12.88 -7.43 16.97
C ARG A 74 -14.31 -7.94 16.86
N ILE A 75 -14.51 -9.20 17.22
CA ILE A 75 -15.86 -9.77 17.35
C ILE A 75 -16.70 -8.97 18.36
N THR A 76 -16.07 -8.45 19.42
CA THR A 76 -16.70 -7.63 20.47
C THR A 76 -16.94 -6.17 20.07
N SER A 77 -16.54 -5.76 18.86
CA SER A 77 -16.67 -4.37 18.44
C SER A 77 -18.13 -3.93 18.42
N ARG A 78 -18.37 -2.70 18.86
CA ARG A 78 -19.72 -2.11 18.88
C ARG A 78 -20.06 -1.36 17.59
N LEU A 79 -19.11 -1.23 16.67
CA LEU A 79 -19.30 -0.48 15.42
C LEU A 79 -20.32 -1.15 14.51
N SER A 80 -21.34 -0.41 14.13
CA SER A 80 -22.30 -0.85 13.12
C SER A 80 -21.65 -0.85 11.73
N ARG A 81 -22.32 -1.49 10.76
CA ARG A 81 -21.90 -1.41 9.35
C ARG A 81 -21.92 0.03 8.84
N GLN A 82 -22.84 0.86 9.34
CA GLN A 82 -22.93 2.26 8.95
C GLN A 82 -21.73 3.05 9.50
N ASP A 83 -21.30 2.78 10.73
CA ASP A 83 -20.13 3.44 11.32
C ASP A 83 -18.86 3.11 10.54
N ILE A 84 -18.69 1.85 10.14
CA ILE A 84 -17.55 1.43 9.30
C ILE A 84 -17.57 2.19 7.96
N ARG A 85 -18.73 2.27 7.28
CA ARG A 85 -18.84 3.05 6.03
C ARG A 85 -18.56 4.54 6.23
N ASN A 86 -19.01 5.11 7.34
CA ASN A 86 -18.73 6.50 7.67
C ASN A 86 -17.23 6.71 7.86
N LEU A 87 -16.56 5.79 8.56
CA LEU A 87 -15.11 5.79 8.72
C LEU A 87 -14.38 5.65 7.37
N GLU A 88 -14.82 4.74 6.49
CA GLU A 88 -14.28 4.60 5.13
C GLU A 88 -14.35 5.92 4.36
N ASN A 89 -15.50 6.57 4.38
CA ASN A 89 -15.71 7.84 3.68
C ASN A 89 -14.85 8.97 4.29
N GLN A 90 -14.74 9.03 5.62
CA GLN A 90 -13.92 10.02 6.30
C GLN A 90 -12.44 9.90 5.95
N ILE A 91 -11.91 8.66 5.92
CA ILE A 91 -10.51 8.42 5.56
C ILE A 91 -10.29 8.68 4.07
N ARG A 92 -11.16 8.14 3.21
CA ARG A 92 -11.04 8.25 1.74
C ARG A 92 -11.08 9.69 1.24
N ASN A 93 -11.89 10.53 1.87
CA ASN A 93 -12.03 11.94 1.48
C ASN A 93 -10.93 12.84 2.07
N ASN A 94 -10.00 12.29 2.85
CA ASN A 94 -8.91 13.05 3.44
C ASN A 94 -7.74 13.18 2.46
N VAL A 95 -7.18 14.39 2.35
CA VAL A 95 -5.99 14.69 1.54
C VAL A 95 -4.75 13.98 2.10
N PHE A 96 -4.66 13.83 3.42
CA PHE A 96 -3.58 13.16 4.13
C PHE A 96 -4.03 11.75 4.52
N PHE A 97 -4.14 10.87 3.52
CA PHE A 97 -4.64 9.51 3.66
C PHE A 97 -3.94 8.70 4.76
N VAL A 98 -2.62 8.63 4.73
CA VAL A 98 -1.80 7.87 5.70
C VAL A 98 -1.99 8.42 7.11
N GLN A 99 -2.01 9.74 7.27
CA GLN A 99 -2.25 10.37 8.56
C GLN A 99 -3.67 10.10 9.07
N ALA A 100 -4.68 10.17 8.19
CA ALA A 100 -6.07 9.87 8.53
C ALA A 100 -6.21 8.40 8.98
N VAL A 101 -5.63 7.46 8.24
CA VAL A 101 -5.58 6.04 8.61
C VAL A 101 -4.93 5.86 9.98
N ALA A 102 -3.74 6.41 10.19
CA ALA A 102 -3.00 6.24 11.44
C ALA A 102 -3.80 6.75 12.65
N ASN A 103 -4.41 7.93 12.53
CA ASN A 103 -5.28 8.48 13.58
C ASN A 103 -6.50 7.58 13.82
N SER A 104 -7.21 7.20 12.76
CA SER A 104 -8.39 6.33 12.87
C SER A 104 -8.06 4.99 13.51
N MET A 105 -6.98 4.32 13.11
CA MET A 105 -6.59 3.03 13.68
C MET A 105 -6.18 3.17 15.14
N TYR A 106 -5.46 4.24 15.49
CA TYR A 106 -5.12 4.55 16.88
C TYR A 106 -6.38 4.72 17.76
N TYR A 107 -7.38 5.46 17.29
CA TYR A 107 -8.64 5.64 18.03
C TYR A 107 -9.41 4.31 18.19
N LEU A 108 -9.49 3.50 17.15
CA LEU A 108 -10.17 2.21 17.20
C LEU A 108 -9.46 1.20 18.13
N GLU A 109 -8.13 1.24 18.16
CA GLU A 109 -7.33 0.43 19.08
C GLU A 109 -7.55 0.86 20.54
N LEU A 110 -7.56 2.17 20.79
CA LEU A 110 -7.84 2.75 22.11
C LEU A 110 -9.24 2.34 22.61
N GLN A 111 -10.24 2.33 21.73
CA GLN A 111 -11.61 1.91 22.04
C GLN A 111 -11.78 0.38 22.12
N ARG A 112 -10.72 -0.40 21.85
CA ARG A 112 -10.75 -1.87 21.77
C ARG A 112 -11.74 -2.39 20.71
N ASP A 113 -12.04 -1.59 19.69
CA ASP A 113 -12.85 -1.99 18.54
C ASP A 113 -11.98 -2.65 17.46
N LEU A 114 -10.73 -2.21 17.32
CA LEU A 114 -9.78 -2.79 16.37
C LEU A 114 -9.21 -4.12 16.85
N GLY A 115 -9.30 -5.16 16.01
CA GLY A 115 -8.60 -6.42 16.23
C GLY A 115 -7.17 -6.33 15.73
N TYR A 116 -7.04 -6.16 14.41
CA TYR A 116 -5.76 -6.05 13.71
C TYR A 116 -5.91 -5.14 12.50
N ALA A 117 -4.88 -4.38 12.17
CA ALA A 117 -4.81 -3.65 10.90
C ALA A 117 -3.40 -3.63 10.34
N THR A 118 -3.34 -3.57 9.01
CA THR A 118 -2.12 -3.39 8.22
C THR A 118 -2.33 -2.28 7.21
N LEU A 119 -1.45 -1.28 7.23
CA LEU A 119 -1.31 -0.28 6.18
C LEU A 119 -0.02 -0.56 5.43
N ASN A 120 -0.12 -1.00 4.19
CA ASN A 120 1.02 -1.26 3.32
C ASN A 120 1.17 -0.12 2.31
N CYS A 121 2.27 0.62 2.36
CA CYS A 121 2.55 1.74 1.46
C CYS A 121 3.76 1.42 0.59
N VAL A 122 3.53 1.37 -0.71
CA VAL A 122 4.54 1.08 -1.73
C VAL A 122 4.69 2.29 -2.64
N ARG A 123 5.92 2.73 -2.90
CA ARG A 123 6.21 3.73 -3.90
C ARG A 123 6.22 3.04 -5.26
N PRO A 124 5.30 3.36 -6.17
CA PRO A 124 5.31 2.77 -7.50
C PRO A 124 6.64 3.06 -8.17
N GLN A 125 7.37 2.00 -8.55
CA GLN A 125 8.54 2.17 -9.41
C GLN A 125 8.02 2.53 -10.80
N VAL A 126 8.18 3.81 -11.16
CA VAL A 126 7.92 4.25 -12.52
C VAL A 126 9.11 3.80 -13.35
N ASP A 127 8.93 2.73 -14.12
CA ASP A 127 9.86 2.36 -15.18
C ASP A 127 9.71 3.40 -16.30
N ARG A 128 10.47 4.49 -16.18
CA ARG A 128 10.37 5.67 -17.05
C ARG A 128 10.64 5.30 -18.51
N ASP A 129 11.52 4.34 -18.75
CA ASP A 129 11.90 3.92 -20.09
C ASP A 129 10.77 3.16 -20.77
N ALA A 130 10.12 2.24 -20.04
CA ALA A 130 8.93 1.53 -20.54
C ALA A 130 7.75 2.48 -20.82
N ASP A 131 7.55 3.48 -19.96
CA ASP A 131 6.48 4.47 -20.14
C ASP A 131 6.74 5.43 -21.31
N GLU A 132 7.99 5.85 -21.51
CA GLU A 132 8.41 6.69 -22.63
C GLU A 132 8.25 5.96 -23.97
N GLU A 133 8.69 4.71 -24.07
CA GLU A 133 8.53 3.90 -25.28
C GLU A 133 7.04 3.65 -25.58
N ALA A 134 6.24 3.30 -24.56
CA ALA A 134 4.80 3.09 -24.73
C ALA A 134 4.09 4.39 -25.15
N ARG A 135 4.56 5.55 -24.69
CA ARG A 135 4.02 6.86 -25.10
C ARG A 135 4.41 7.19 -26.55
N ALA A 136 5.67 6.99 -26.92
CA ALA A 136 6.14 7.17 -28.29
C ALA A 136 5.41 6.26 -29.28
N ASN A 137 5.20 4.98 -28.93
CA ASN A 137 4.46 4.02 -29.75
C ASN A 137 2.99 4.43 -29.95
N ARG A 138 2.34 4.97 -28.91
CA ARG A 138 0.97 5.50 -29.02
C ARG A 138 0.90 6.69 -29.98
N GLU A 139 1.87 7.58 -29.90
CA GLU A 139 1.93 8.76 -30.77
C GLU A 139 2.19 8.38 -32.24
N THR A 140 3.14 7.47 -32.49
CA THR A 140 3.44 6.98 -33.84
C THR A 140 2.23 6.31 -34.47
N ARG A 141 1.52 5.44 -33.72
CA ARG A 141 0.28 4.81 -34.21
C ARG A 141 -0.83 5.85 -34.49
N ALA A 142 -0.93 6.90 -33.68
CA ALA A 142 -1.90 7.97 -33.92
C ALA A 142 -1.56 8.76 -35.20
N ARG A 143 -0.28 9.09 -35.40
CA ARG A 143 0.21 9.77 -36.61
C ARG A 143 -0.01 8.93 -37.86
N GLU A 144 0.27 7.63 -37.81
CA GLU A 144 0.06 6.72 -38.93
C GLU A 144 -1.43 6.62 -39.31
N ARG A 145 -2.31 6.48 -38.31
CA ARG A 145 -3.77 6.47 -38.53
C ARG A 145 -4.26 7.77 -39.17
N ALA A 146 -3.75 8.92 -38.70
CA ALA A 146 -4.11 10.21 -39.27
C ALA A 146 -3.62 10.37 -40.72
N ALA A 147 -2.41 9.89 -41.03
CA ALA A 147 -1.87 9.91 -42.40
C ALA A 147 -2.70 9.04 -43.34
N ARG A 148 -2.99 7.80 -42.93
CA ARG A 148 -3.80 6.85 -43.72
C ARG A 148 -5.22 7.37 -43.97
N GLU A 149 -5.81 8.06 -43.00
CA GLU A 149 -7.13 8.69 -43.16
C GLU A 149 -7.10 9.87 -44.13
N ARG A 150 -6.05 10.70 -44.11
CA ARG A 150 -5.87 11.81 -45.07
C ARG A 150 -5.76 11.28 -46.50
N GLU A 151 -5.02 10.20 -46.70
CA GLU A 151 -4.85 9.57 -48.01
C GLU A 151 -6.17 8.97 -48.53
N ARG A 152 -6.92 8.26 -47.67
CA ARG A 152 -8.26 7.77 -48.01
C ARG A 152 -9.21 8.88 -48.44
N ARG A 153 -9.19 10.03 -47.75
CA ARG A 153 -10.02 11.19 -48.12
C ARG A 153 -9.63 11.78 -49.48
N ARG A 154 -8.33 11.83 -49.79
CA ARG A 154 -7.85 12.28 -51.12
C ARG A 154 -8.30 11.33 -52.22
N ALA A 155 -8.15 10.02 -52.03
CA ALA A 155 -8.56 9.01 -53.00
C ALA A 155 -10.08 9.02 -53.26
N ARG A 156 -10.90 9.29 -52.24
CA ARG A 156 -12.36 9.44 -52.41
C ARG A 156 -12.72 10.67 -53.25
N ARG A 157 -12.05 11.80 -53.03
CA ARG A 157 -12.27 13.03 -53.81
C ARG A 157 -11.92 12.83 -55.28
N ALA A 158 -10.74 12.26 -55.56
CA ALA A 158 -10.30 11.99 -56.93
C ALA A 158 -11.30 11.12 -57.71
N ARG A 159 -11.83 10.05 -57.09
CA ARG A 159 -12.85 9.20 -57.73
C ARG A 159 -14.17 9.94 -57.98
N GLN A 160 -14.54 10.87 -57.11
CA GLN A 160 -15.78 11.61 -57.23
C GLN A 160 -15.69 12.73 -58.29
N ASP A 161 -14.48 13.23 -58.55
CA ASP A 161 -14.19 14.20 -59.61
C ASP A 161 -14.13 13.52 -61.00
N ASP A 162 -13.76 12.24 -61.09
CA ASP A 162 -13.71 11.47 -62.36
C ASP A 162 -15.09 11.00 -62.85
N ASP A 163 -16.08 10.87 -61.95
CA ASP A 163 -17.44 10.40 -62.25
C ASP A 163 -18.41 11.53 -62.66
N ASN A 164 -17.95 12.79 -62.70
CA ASN A 164 -18.77 13.99 -62.94
C ASN A 164 -18.28 14.81 -64.14
#